data_AF-A0A368VR18-F1
#
_entry.id   AF-A0A368VR18-F1
#
_cell.length_a   1.000
_cell.length_b   1.000
_cell.length_c   1.000
_cell.angle_alpha   90.00
_cell.angle_beta   90.00
_cell.angle_gamma   90.00
#
_symmetry.space_group_name_H-M   'P 1'
#
loop_
_entity.id
_entity.type
_entity.pdbx_description
1 polymer ?
#
loop_
_entity_poly.entity_id
_entity_poly.type
_entity_poly.pdbx_seq_one_letter_code
_entity_poly.pdbx_strand_id
1 'polypeptide(L)' 'MKWAAVLGITVMVAFIILYEWPKINPKQKKEKAAVIGLTVMGWLLGVLLVFFPELPGPTKLFDTIVEPLGKWLEK' A
#
# COMPACT_ATOMS: atom_id res chain seq x y z
N MET A 1 -6.66 10.09 18.14
CA MET A 1 -5.31 9.89 17.55
C MET A 1 -5.36 9.09 16.25
N LYS A 2 -5.87 7.84 16.24
CA LYS A 2 -5.99 7.02 15.00
C LYS A 2 -6.81 7.69 13.88
N TRP A 3 -7.95 8.30 14.20
CA TRP A 3 -8.76 9.04 13.22
C TRP A 3 -8.06 10.27 12.62
N ALA A 4 -7.18 10.93 13.38
CA ALA A 4 -6.37 12.03 12.85
C ALA A 4 -5.33 11.51 11.85
N ALA A 5 -4.74 10.33 12.10
CA ALA A 5 -3.87 9.66 11.14
C ALA A 5 -4.63 9.27 9.87
N VAL A 6 -5.85 8.69 9.98
CA VAL A 6 -6.70 8.37 8.82
C VAL A 6 -7.05 9.62 8.00
N LEU A 7 -7.36 10.74 8.66
CA LEU A 7 -7.56 12.03 8.01
C LEU A 7 -6.30 12.49 7.27
N GLY A 8 -5.13 12.41 7.91
CA GLY A 8 -3.85 12.75 7.28
C GLY A 8 -3.56 11.91 6.04
N ILE A 9 -3.76 10.59 6.10
CA ILE A 9 -3.59 9.68 4.96
C ILE A 9 -4.56 10.05 3.84
N THR A 10 -5.82 10.33 4.15
CA THR A 10 -6.83 10.72 3.17
C THR A 10 -6.48 12.04 2.47
N VAL A 11 -6.00 13.04 3.22
CA VAL A 11 -5.52 14.31 2.66
C VAL A 11 -4.31 14.09 1.73
N MET A 12 -3.38 13.22 2.14
CA MET A 12 -2.21 12.88 1.32
C MET A 12 -2.62 12.22 0.01
N VAL A 13 -3.57 11.29 0.06
CA VAL A 13 -4.15 10.63 -1.12
C VAL A 13 -4.86 11.63 -2.03
N ALA A 14 -5.61 12.58 -1.46
CA ALA A 14 -6.23 13.65 -2.25
C ALA A 14 -5.17 14.48 -2.99
N PHE A 15 -4.05 14.81 -2.35
CA PHE A 15 -2.95 15.51 -3.02
C PHE A 15 -2.29 14.69 -4.13
N ILE A 16 -2.07 13.39 -3.93
CA ILE A 16 -1.55 12.48 -4.97
C ILE A 16 -2.48 12.50 -6.18
N ILE A 17 -3.79 12.31 -5.97
CA ILE A 17 -4.78 12.31 -7.04
C ILE A 17 -4.80 13.66 -7.76
N LEU A 18 -4.85 14.78 -7.03
CA LEU A 18 -4.87 16.12 -7.62
C LEU A 18 -3.60 16.43 -8.43
N TYR A 19 -2.45 15.88 -8.04
CA TYR A 19 -1.18 16.07 -8.75
C TYR A 19 -1.05 15.17 -9.99
N GLU A 20 -1.49 13.92 -9.90
CA GLU A 20 -1.39 12.96 -11.01
C GLU A 20 -2.48 13.18 -12.07
N TRP A 21 -3.68 13.60 -11.69
CA TRP A 21 -4.81 13.82 -12.61
C TRP A 21 -4.52 14.76 -13.79
N PRO A 22 -3.86 15.93 -13.61
CA PRO A 22 -3.52 16.82 -14.73
C PRO A 22 -2.37 16.30 -15.59
N LYS A 23 -1.53 15.40 -15.07
CA LYS A 23 -0.40 14.82 -15.81
C LYS A 23 -0.81 13.70 -16.75
N ILE A 24 -1.91 13.00 -16.47
CA ILE A 24 -2.38 11.88 -17.28
C ILE A 24 -3.24 12.42 -18.43
N ASN A 25 -2.92 12.03 -19.67
CA ASN A 25 -3.69 12.43 -20.82
C ASN A 25 -5.17 12.00 -20.65
N PRO A 26 -6.15 12.88 -20.89
CA PRO A 26 -7.57 12.55 -20.78
C PRO A 26 -7.99 11.31 -21.59
N LYS A 27 -7.27 10.99 -22.67
CA LYS A 27 -7.54 9.82 -23.53
C LYS A 27 -7.03 8.49 -22.94
N GLN A 28 -6.11 8.51 -21.97
CA GLN A 28 -5.51 7.33 -21.35
C GLN A 28 -6.34 6.81 -20.15
N LYS A 29 -7.55 6.29 -20.43
CA LYS A 29 -8.46 5.80 -19.39
C LYS A 29 -7.88 4.64 -18.54
N LYS A 30 -7.03 3.81 -19.13
CA LYS A 30 -6.38 2.67 -18.43
C LYS A 30 -5.36 3.14 -17.39
N GLU A 31 -4.58 4.17 -17.70
CA GLU A 31 -3.61 4.74 -16.76
C GLU A 31 -4.31 5.42 -15.59
N LYS A 32 -5.40 6.16 -15.85
CA LYS A 32 -6.24 6.71 -14.77
C LYS A 32 -6.80 5.62 -13.85
N ALA A 33 -7.26 4.51 -14.42
CA ALA A 33 -7.74 3.37 -13.64
C ALA A 33 -6.64 2.73 -12.80
N ALA A 34 -5.42 2.58 -13.36
CA ALA A 34 -4.27 2.05 -12.62
C ALA A 34 -3.86 2.97 -11.46
N VAL A 35 -3.79 4.29 -11.69
CA VAL A 35 -3.48 5.27 -10.66
C VAL A 35 -4.50 5.26 -9.52
N ILE A 36 -5.80 5.31 -9.86
CA ILE A 36 -6.86 5.24 -8.85
C ILE A 36 -6.78 3.90 -8.10
N GLY A 37 -6.63 2.79 -8.81
CA GLY A 37 -6.55 1.46 -8.21
C GLY A 37 -5.38 1.33 -7.23
N LEU A 38 -4.17 1.70 -7.66
CA LEU A 38 -2.98 1.66 -6.81
C LEU A 38 -3.10 2.60 -5.61
N THR A 39 -3.63 3.81 -5.81
CA THR A 39 -3.81 4.78 -4.74
C THR A 39 -4.83 4.30 -3.70
N VAL A 40 -5.95 3.72 -4.14
CA VAL A 40 -6.98 3.16 -3.26
C VAL A 40 -6.44 1.95 -2.49
N MET A 41 -5.68 1.07 -3.15
CA MET A 41 -5.04 -0.06 -2.49
C MET A 41 -4.05 0.41 -1.42
N GLY A 42 -3.22 1.41 -1.74
CA GLY A 42 -2.28 2.01 -0.78
C GLY A 42 -2.99 2.69 0.39
N TRP A 43 -4.08 3.41 0.13
CA TRP A 43 -4.92 4.03 1.15
C TRP A 43 -5.52 2.98 2.10
N LEU A 44 -6.13 1.92 1.55
CA LEU A 44 -6.69 0.82 2.33
C LEU A 44 -5.63 0.15 3.20
N LEU A 45 -4.45 -0.13 2.64
CA LEU A 45 -3.31 -0.67 3.39
C LEU A 45 -2.88 0.27 4.52
N GLY A 46 -2.74 1.57 4.25
CA GLY A 46 -2.36 2.57 5.25
C GLY A 46 -3.37 2.65 6.39
N VAL A 47 -4.67 2.69 6.06
CA VAL A 47 -5.75 2.68 7.06
C VAL A 47 -5.73 1.39 7.87
N LEU A 48 -5.56 0.24 7.21
CA LEU A 48 -5.51 -1.05 7.87
C LEU A 48 -4.36 -1.13 8.88
N LEU A 49 -3.17 -0.61 8.54
CA LEU A 49 -2.03 -0.54 9.45
C LEU A 49 -2.25 0.37 10.66
N VAL A 50 -3.04 1.44 10.53
CA VAL A 50 -3.39 2.31 11.67
C VAL A 50 -4.23 1.56 12.71
N PHE A 51 -5.11 0.66 12.25
CA PHE A 51 -5.96 -0.13 13.14
C PHE A 51 -5.28 -1.42 13.62
N PHE A 52 -4.52 -2.07 12.74
CA PHE A 52 -3.82 -3.34 12.97
C PHE A 52 -2.32 -3.19 12.69
N PRO A 53 -1.56 -2.52 13.58
CA PRO A 53 -0.13 -2.28 13.39
C PRO A 53 0.72 -3.55 13.47
N GLU A 54 0.19 -4.64 14.04
CA GLU A 54 0.87 -5.93 14.20
C GLU A 54 0.65 -6.88 13.03
N LEU A 55 0.02 -6.40 11.94
CA LEU A 55 -0.15 -7.20 10.73
C LEU A 55 1.21 -7.75 10.28
N PRO A 56 1.30 -9.07 10.00
CA PRO A 56 2.54 -9.67 9.58
C PRO A 56 2.98 -9.02 8.28
N GLY A 57 4.07 -8.26 8.36
CA GLY A 57 4.67 -7.63 7.20
C GLY A 57 5.17 -8.68 6.19
N PRO A 58 5.44 -8.28 4.95
CA PRO A 58 5.99 -9.17 3.93
C PRO A 58 7.33 -9.82 4.36
N THR A 59 8.04 -9.23 5.31
CA THR A 59 9.23 -9.83 5.93
C THR A 59 8.93 -11.15 6.64
N LYS A 60 7.79 -11.27 7.36
CA LYS A 60 7.37 -12.54 7.97
C LYS A 60 7.02 -13.61 6.94
N LEU A 61 6.51 -13.20 5.77
CA LEU A 61 6.30 -14.13 4.65
C LEU A 61 7.64 -14.63 4.11
N PHE A 62 8.64 -13.75 4.02
CA PHE A 62 10.01 -14.13 3.67
C PHE A 62 10.58 -15.14 4.65
N ASP A 63 10.48 -14.89 5.96
CA ASP A 63 10.93 -15.83 6.99
C ASP A 63 10.25 -17.19 6.81
N THR A 64 8.93 -17.22 6.58
CA THR A 64 8.16 -18.47 6.40
C THR A 64 8.60 -19.28 5.17
N ILE A 65 9.03 -18.61 4.09
CA ILE A 65 9.46 -19.27 2.84
C ILE A 65 10.95 -19.66 2.88
N VAL A 66 11.79 -18.83 3.48
CA VAL A 66 13.26 -18.97 3.45
C VAL A 66 13.79 -19.79 4.63
N GLU A 67 13.19 -19.69 5.82
CA GLU A 67 13.55 -20.49 6.99
C GLU A 67 13.55 -22.01 6.74
N PRO A 68 12.56 -22.62 6.04
CA PRO A 68 12.61 -24.05 5.73
C PRO A 68 13.74 -24.42 4.77
N LEU A 69 14.16 -23.52 3.86
CA LEU A 69 15.32 -23.74 2.99
C LEU A 69 16.64 -23.67 3.77
N GLY A 70 16.75 -22.72 4.72
CA GLY A 70 17.92 -22.63 5.61
C GLY A 70 18.11 -23.89 6.45
N LYS A 71 17.03 -24.40 7.05
CA LYS A 71 17.05 -25.66 7.83
C LYS A 71 17.40 -26.89 7.00
N TRP A 72 17.15 -26.85 5.69
CA TRP A 72 17.51 -27.93 4.77
C TRP A 72 19.00 -27.88 4.38
N LEU A 73 19.58 -26.68 4.33
CA LEU A 73 20.98 -26.45 3.96
C LEU A 73 21.96 -26.62 5.14
N GLU A 74 21.50 -26.41 6.37
CA GLU A 74 22.27 -26.65 7.61
C GLU A 74 22.38 -28.14 7.98
N LYS A 75 21.80 -29.03 7.18
CA LYS A 75 21.77 -30.49 7.39
C LYS A 75 22.64 -31.22 6.37
#